data_AF-U5D5H9-F1
#
_entry.id   AF-U5D5H9-F1
#
_cell.length_a   1.000
_cell.length_b   1.000
_cell.length_c   1.000
_cell.angle_alpha   90.00
_cell.angle_beta   90.00
_cell.angle_gamma   90.00
#
_symmetry.space_group_name_H-M   'P 1'
#
loop_
_entity.id
_entity.type
_entity.pdbx_description
1 polymer ?
#
loop_
_entity_poly.entity_id
_entity_poly.type
_entity_poly.pdbx_seq_one_letter_code
_entity_poly.pdbx_strand_id
1 'polypeptide(L)'
;MCVANEEVLLTIGQFCKKITKLKVGGWWMTKEEASAIANSMKNLKTLILDYDLVSKDSLLIISNGCRGLKSLELCGREGVAIDDEIQRSASHLKVFRWENPSSFVYGCLR
;
A
#
# COMPACT_ATOMS: atom_id res chain seq x y z
N MET A 1 -4.78 12.59 -11.87
CA MET A 1 -4.91 11.54 -10.84
C MET A 1 -5.25 10.24 -11.55
N CYS A 2 -4.41 9.21 -11.47
CA CYS A 2 -4.81 7.86 -11.87
C CYS A 2 -5.54 7.25 -10.67
N VAL A 3 -6.82 6.93 -10.84
CA VAL A 3 -7.56 6.11 -9.86
C VAL A 3 -7.34 4.67 -10.28
N ALA A 4 -6.49 3.95 -9.54
CA ALA A 4 -6.38 2.51 -9.74
C ALA A 4 -7.57 1.86 -9.04
N ASN A 5 -8.46 1.22 -9.79
CA ASN A 5 -9.56 0.45 -9.23
C ASN A 5 -9.18 -1.05 -9.14
N GLU A 6 -10.01 -1.84 -8.46
CA GLU A 6 -9.78 -3.28 -8.23
C GLU A 6 -9.46 -4.05 -9.53
N GLU A 7 -10.25 -3.86 -10.59
CA GLU A 7 -10.11 -4.60 -11.84
C GLU A 7 -8.76 -4.34 -12.53
N VAL A 8 -8.29 -3.09 -12.51
CA VAL A 8 -6.96 -2.73 -13.03
C VAL A 8 -5.86 -3.38 -12.19
N LEU A 9 -5.98 -3.40 -10.87
CA LEU A 9 -5.00 -4.03 -9.98
C LEU A 9 -4.93 -5.55 -10.19
N LEU A 10 -6.08 -6.20 -10.35
CA LEU A 10 -6.16 -7.63 -10.68
C LEU A 10 -5.51 -7.93 -12.02
N THR A 11 -5.81 -7.14 -13.04
CA THR A 11 -5.23 -7.28 -14.38
C THR A 11 -3.71 -7.13 -14.34
N ILE A 12 -3.20 -6.14 -13.62
CA ILE A 12 -1.76 -5.94 -13.43
C ILE A 12 -1.14 -7.15 -12.75
N GLY A 13 -1.70 -7.64 -11.64
CA GLY A 13 -1.14 -8.81 -10.97
C GLY A 13 -1.24 -10.10 -11.78
N GLN A 14 -2.25 -10.21 -12.65
CA GLN A 14 -2.40 -11.34 -13.56
C GLN A 14 -1.33 -11.36 -14.66
N PHE A 15 -1.12 -10.23 -15.34
CA PHE A 15 -0.26 -10.20 -16.53
C PHE A 15 1.16 -9.70 -16.26
N CYS A 16 1.36 -8.85 -15.25
CA CYS A 16 2.64 -8.22 -14.97
C CYS A 16 3.44 -8.97 -13.88
N LYS A 17 3.75 -10.25 -14.13
CA LYS A 17 4.44 -11.12 -13.15
C LYS A 17 5.85 -10.65 -12.73
N LYS A 18 6.47 -9.75 -13.49
CA LYS A 18 7.80 -9.20 -13.20
C LYS A 18 7.78 -7.89 -12.40
N ILE A 19 6.60 -7.36 -12.07
CA ILE A 19 6.51 -6.15 -11.25
C ILE A 19 7.05 -6.43 -9.85
N THR A 20 7.98 -5.57 -9.44
CA THR A 20 8.59 -5.59 -8.11
C THR A 20 8.36 -4.30 -7.34
N LYS A 21 8.00 -3.21 -8.03
CA LYS A 21 7.66 -1.92 -7.44
C LYS A 21 6.36 -1.42 -8.05
N LEU A 22 5.41 -1.02 -7.21
CA LEU A 22 4.14 -0.43 -7.63
C LEU A 22 3.86 0.82 -6.80
N LYS A 23 3.45 1.89 -7.50
CA LYS A 23 2.87 3.07 -6.89
C LYS A 23 1.42 3.17 -7.34
N VAL A 24 0.49 3.24 -6.40
CA VAL A 24 -0.95 3.40 -6.63
C VAL A 24 -1.44 4.56 -5.81
N GLY A 25 -2.47 5.25 -6.30
CA GLY A 25 -3.02 6.38 -5.59
C GLY A 25 -4.50 6.60 -5.90
N GLY A 26 -5.13 7.43 -5.10
CA GLY A 26 -6.56 7.68 -5.15
C GLY A 26 -7.03 8.50 -3.95
N TRP A 27 -8.35 8.68 -3.84
CA TRP A 27 -8.92 9.35 -2.66
C TRP A 27 -9.03 8.40 -1.48
N TRP A 28 -9.62 7.24 -1.68
CA TRP A 28 -9.86 6.25 -0.63
C TRP A 28 -9.44 4.87 -1.12
N MET A 29 -8.60 4.18 -0.36
CA MET A 29 -8.24 2.79 -0.68
C MET A 29 -9.29 1.80 -0.17
N THR A 30 -9.94 1.08 -1.07
CA THR A 30 -10.94 0.07 -0.68
C THR A 30 -10.29 -1.24 -0.21
N LYS A 31 -11.06 -2.09 0.48
CA LYS A 31 -10.57 -3.42 0.90
C LYS A 31 -10.36 -4.34 -0.29
N GLU A 32 -11.13 -4.14 -1.33
CA GLU A 32 -11.10 -4.86 -2.59
C GLU A 32 -9.81 -4.54 -3.35
N GLU A 33 -9.43 -3.27 -3.45
CA GLU A 33 -8.15 -2.83 -4.01
C GLU A 33 -6.95 -3.40 -3.24
N ALA A 34 -7.01 -3.35 -1.90
CA ALA A 34 -6.00 -3.94 -1.03
C ALA A 34 -5.88 -5.45 -1.25
N SER A 35 -7.01 -6.15 -1.35
CA SER A 35 -7.08 -7.59 -1.59
C SER A 35 -6.55 -7.95 -2.98
N ALA A 36 -6.86 -7.15 -4.00
CA ALA A 36 -6.34 -7.33 -5.34
C ALA A 36 -4.80 -7.29 -5.35
N ILE A 37 -4.19 -6.30 -4.70
CA ILE A 37 -2.73 -6.19 -4.59
C ILE A 37 -2.15 -7.39 -3.82
N ALA A 38 -2.69 -7.66 -2.63
CA ALA A 38 -2.30 -8.78 -1.75
C ALA A 38 -2.32 -10.14 -2.46
N ASN A 39 -3.37 -10.39 -3.24
CA ASN A 39 -3.62 -11.70 -3.81
C ASN A 39 -2.97 -11.91 -5.17
N SER A 40 -2.84 -10.87 -5.99
CA SER A 40 -2.39 -11.01 -7.38
C SER A 40 -0.89 -10.74 -7.58
N MET A 41 -0.26 -9.89 -6.75
CA MET A 41 1.09 -9.36 -7.00
C MET A 41 2.17 -10.05 -6.15
N LYS A 42 2.36 -11.35 -6.34
CA LYS A 42 3.24 -12.18 -5.49
C LYS A 42 4.73 -11.82 -5.50
N ASN A 43 5.20 -11.14 -6.55
CA ASN A 43 6.61 -10.73 -6.70
C ASN A 43 6.87 -9.27 -6.27
N LEU A 44 5.85 -8.59 -5.74
CA LEU A 44 5.96 -7.22 -5.31
C LEU A 44 6.88 -7.11 -4.09
N LYS A 45 7.87 -6.22 -4.18
CA LYS A 45 8.86 -5.93 -3.13
C LYS A 45 8.68 -4.55 -2.54
N THR A 46 8.14 -3.61 -3.31
CA THR A 46 7.92 -2.22 -2.88
C THR A 46 6.52 -1.77 -3.28
N LEU A 47 5.74 -1.30 -2.32
CA LEU A 47 4.42 -0.73 -2.53
C LEU A 47 4.38 0.68 -1.96
N ILE A 48 3.99 1.63 -2.80
CA ILE A 48 3.79 3.03 -2.43
C ILE A 48 2.30 3.34 -2.58
N LEU A 49 1.65 3.69 -1.48
CA LEU A 49 0.24 4.06 -1.42
C LEU A 49 0.13 5.59 -1.31
N ASP A 50 -0.27 6.22 -2.41
CA ASP A 50 -0.48 7.67 -2.55
C ASP A 50 -1.99 7.98 -2.49
N TYR A 51 -2.58 7.67 -1.34
CA TYR A 51 -4.02 7.80 -1.09
C TYR A 51 -4.28 8.88 -0.06
N ASP A 52 -5.32 9.71 -0.26
CA ASP A 52 -5.71 10.66 0.78
C ASP A 52 -6.10 9.94 2.09
N LEU A 53 -6.78 8.78 1.98
CA LEU A 53 -7.20 7.96 3.11
C LEU A 53 -6.99 6.45 2.86
N VAL A 54 -6.38 5.77 3.82
CA VAL A 54 -6.18 4.31 3.85
C VAL A 54 -6.70 3.75 5.17
N SER A 55 -7.60 2.77 5.12
CA SER A 55 -8.11 2.15 6.34
C SER A 55 -7.10 1.20 6.98
N LYS A 56 -7.18 1.03 8.31
CA LYS A 56 -6.41 0.01 9.05
C LYS A 56 -6.58 -1.39 8.44
N ASP A 57 -7.82 -1.75 8.09
CA ASP A 57 -8.11 -3.06 7.51
C ASP A 57 -7.39 -3.26 6.16
N SER A 58 -7.38 -2.23 5.30
CA SER A 58 -6.66 -2.27 4.03
C SER A 58 -5.15 -2.48 4.24
N LEU A 59 -4.56 -1.83 5.25
CA LEU A 59 -3.15 -2.03 5.61
C LEU A 59 -2.86 -3.44 6.10
N LEU A 60 -3.74 -4.02 6.93
CA LEU A 60 -3.61 -5.38 7.42
C LEU A 60 -3.72 -6.40 6.28
N ILE A 61 -4.65 -6.20 5.35
CA ILE A 61 -4.81 -7.06 4.16
C ILE A 61 -3.51 -7.09 3.34
N ILE A 62 -2.94 -5.92 3.07
CA ILE A 62 -1.70 -5.79 2.29
C ILE A 62 -0.53 -6.42 3.02
N SER A 63 -0.35 -6.08 4.30
CA SER A 63 0.76 -6.57 5.12
C SER A 63 0.72 -8.09 5.26
N ASN A 64 -0.46 -8.68 5.46
CA ASN A 64 -0.58 -10.13 5.60
C ASN A 64 -0.51 -10.89 4.26
N GLY A 65 -0.99 -10.27 3.17
CA GLY A 65 -1.09 -10.93 1.86
C GLY A 65 0.18 -10.88 1.02
N CYS A 66 0.95 -9.80 1.11
CA CYS A 66 2.18 -9.61 0.35
C CYS A 66 3.43 -10.08 1.11
N ARG A 67 3.59 -11.40 1.34
CA ARG A 67 4.77 -11.95 2.06
C ARG A 67 6.14 -11.61 1.44
N GLY A 68 6.17 -11.29 0.14
CA GLY A 68 7.39 -10.88 -0.57
C GLY A 68 7.72 -9.39 -0.43
N LEU A 69 6.80 -8.61 0.16
CA LEU A 69 6.94 -7.18 0.32
C LEU A 69 8.07 -6.88 1.30
N LYS A 70 8.89 -5.90 0.94
CA LYS A 70 10.04 -5.44 1.73
C LYS A 70 9.90 -3.97 2.10
N SER A 71 9.23 -3.18 1.27
CA SER A 71 8.95 -1.77 1.51
C SER A 71 7.46 -1.49 1.36
N LEU A 72 6.84 -0.92 2.38
CA LEU A 72 5.51 -0.31 2.32
C LEU A 72 5.62 1.15 2.75
N GLU A 73 5.20 2.04 1.87
CA GLU A 73 5.29 3.49 2.06
C GLU A 73 3.90 4.10 1.89
N LEU A 74 3.44 4.79 2.93
CA LEU A 74 2.16 5.51 2.94
C LEU A 74 2.41 7.00 2.72
N CYS A 75 2.02 7.50 1.56
CA CYS A 75 2.03 8.91 1.18
C CYS A 75 0.59 9.42 1.33
N GLY A 76 0.13 9.55 2.56
CA GLY A 76 -1.25 9.97 2.86
C GLY A 76 -1.35 11.39 3.34
N ARG A 77 -2.48 12.04 3.05
CA ARG A 77 -2.81 13.37 3.60
C ARG A 77 -3.51 13.26 4.94
N GLU A 78 -4.25 12.19 5.17
CA GLU A 78 -4.86 11.88 6.46
C GLU A 78 -4.08 10.75 7.14
N GLY A 79 -3.70 10.99 8.40
CA GLY A 79 -2.83 10.08 9.13
C GLY A 79 -3.59 8.83 9.55
N VAL A 80 -3.14 7.66 9.10
CA VAL A 80 -3.63 6.40 9.65
C VAL A 80 -3.06 6.21 11.05
N ALA A 81 -3.92 5.94 12.02
CA ALA A 81 -3.47 5.52 13.35
C ALA A 81 -2.81 4.15 13.24
N ILE A 82 -1.48 4.13 13.17
CA ILE A 82 -0.70 2.89 13.18
C ILE A 82 -0.64 2.39 14.62
N ASP A 83 -1.29 1.26 14.89
CA ASP A 83 -1.27 0.58 16.17
C ASP A 83 -0.35 -0.65 16.17
N ASP A 84 -0.22 -1.29 17.34
CA ASP A 84 0.61 -2.48 17.53
C ASP A 84 0.22 -3.63 16.60
N GLU A 85 -1.04 -3.72 16.18
CA GLU A 85 -1.51 -4.79 15.28
C GLU A 85 -0.95 -4.59 13.87
N ILE A 86 -1.04 -3.36 13.35
CA ILE A 86 -0.43 -3.03 12.06
C ILE A 86 1.09 -3.24 12.13
N GLN A 87 1.75 -2.78 13.19
CA GLN A 87 3.19 -2.98 13.38
C GLN A 87 3.59 -4.46 13.40
N ARG A 88 2.84 -5.31 14.11
CA ARG A 88 3.09 -6.76 14.12
C ARG A 88 2.92 -7.37 12.73
N SER A 89 1.86 -6.99 12.01
CA SER A 89 1.64 -7.49 10.64
C SER A 89 2.75 -7.06 9.69
N ALA A 90 3.26 -5.83 9.85
CA ALA A 90 4.31 -5.22 9.04
C ALA A 90 5.74 -5.58 9.49
N SER A 91 5.91 -6.37 10.55
CA SER A 91 7.23 -6.68 11.15
C SER A 91 8.22 -7.38 10.22
N HIS A 92 7.71 -8.03 9.16
CA HIS A 92 8.51 -8.67 8.13
C HIS A 92 9.05 -7.69 7.07
N LEU A 93 8.54 -6.45 7.04
CA LEU A 93 8.98 -5.40 6.13
C LEU A 93 10.33 -4.85 6.58
N LYS A 94 11.23 -4.63 5.63
CA LYS A 94 12.50 -3.95 5.89
C LYS A 94 12.32 -2.44 6.04
N VAL A 95 11.35 -1.89 5.31
CA VAL A 95 11.02 -0.48 5.29
C VAL A 95 9.50 -0.39 5.46
N PHE A 96 9.08 0.22 6.57
CA PHE A 96 7.69 0.59 6.78
C PHE A 96 7.68 2.08 7.08
N ARG A 97 7.35 2.89 6.07
CA ARG A 97 7.30 4.35 6.19
C ARG A 97 5.85 4.79 6.21
N TRP A 98 5.50 5.51 7.25
CA TRP A 98 4.28 6.29 7.32
C TRP A 98 4.69 7.70 7.68
N GLU A 99 4.32 8.67 6.86
CA GLU A 99 4.56 10.08 7.16
C GLU A 99 3.34 10.63 7.90
N ASN A 100 3.57 11.19 9.08
CA ASN A 100 2.52 11.82 9.87
C ASN A 100 2.16 13.16 9.23
N PRO A 101 0.87 13.47 8.97
CA PRO A 101 0.46 14.73 8.33
C PRO A 101 0.96 16.00 9.03
N SER A 102 1.30 15.91 10.32
CA SER A 102 1.72 17.05 11.14
C SER A 102 3.11 17.62 10.82
N SER A 103 3.91 16.99 9.95
CA SER A 103 5.21 17.55 9.50
C SER A 103 5.17 18.34 8.18
N PHE A 104 4.00 18.56 7.59
CA PHE A 104 3.70 19.52 6.49
C PHE A 104 4.47 19.40 5.13
N VAL A 105 3.67 19.50 4.05
CA VAL A 105 4.00 20.00 2.69
C VAL A 105 4.76 19.05 1.73
N TYR A 106 3.99 18.53 0.76
CA TYR A 106 4.35 17.71 -0.42
C TYR A 106 4.68 16.24 -0.16
N GLY A 107 3.93 15.38 -0.85
CA GLY A 107 3.98 13.91 -0.71
C GLY A 107 5.34 13.29 -0.96
N CYS A 108 5.41 11.97 -0.70
CA CYS A 108 6.62 11.14 -0.71
C CYS A 108 7.76 11.70 -1.57
N LEU A 109 8.87 12.02 -0.90
CA LEU A 109 10.12 12.49 -1.50
C LEU A 109 10.47 11.65 -2.75
N ARG A 110 10.66 12.38 -3.85
CA ARG A 110 10.96 11.89 -5.21
C ARG A 110 12.18 10.96 -5.24
#